data_AF-A0AAU2LFE7-F1
#
_entry.id   AF-A0AAU2LFE7-F1
#
_cell.length_a   1.000
_cell.length_b   1.000
_cell.length_c   1.000
_cell.angle_alpha   90.00
_cell.angle_beta   90.00
_cell.angle_gamma   90.00
#
_symmetry.space_group_name_H-M   'P 1'
#
loop_
_entity.id
_entity.type
_entity.pdbx_description
1 polymer ?
#
loop_
_entity_poly.entity_id
_entity_poly.type
_entity_poly.pdbx_seq_one_letter_code
_entity_poly.pdbx_strand_id
1 'polypeptide(L)'
;MPQVAVLAFSMGTCARDLRRAGRTRRSGRIGWEAIRDDTQVAVQAPQSFTGPPDFWTAVKAAADGYRADRQAGQPVRLELWCETAGMVPQLARLGSGFGIACFSGGGFDGLVGKHNAAQRAVAGGRRTRILHLVLPGLSECGVTSY
;
A
#
# COMPACT_ATOMS: atom_id res chain seq x y z
N MET A 1 -7.26 -6.29 25.11
CA MET A 1 -6.39 -6.82 24.04
C MET A 1 -6.88 -6.28 22.70
N PRO A 2 -6.10 -5.50 21.95
CA PRO A 2 -6.47 -5.08 20.60
C PRO A 2 -6.56 -6.32 19.69
N GLN A 3 -7.69 -6.49 19.01
CA GLN A 3 -7.93 -7.61 18.10
C GLN A 3 -7.61 -7.19 16.67
N VAL A 4 -6.90 -8.05 15.94
CA VAL A 4 -6.63 -7.93 14.50
C VAL A 4 -7.53 -8.94 13.78
N ALA A 5 -8.38 -8.47 12.87
CA ALA A 5 -9.17 -9.35 12.01
C ALA A 5 -8.72 -9.17 10.55
N VAL A 6 -8.44 -10.28 9.87
CA VAL A 6 -7.95 -10.29 8.49
C VAL A 6 -9.05 -10.84 7.59
N LEU A 7 -9.52 -10.03 6.63
CA LEU A 7 -10.48 -10.45 5.62
C LEU A 7 -9.74 -10.59 4.28
N ALA A 8 -9.72 -11.78 3.70
CA ALA A 8 -9.04 -12.04 2.43
C ALA A 8 -10.00 -11.98 1.23
N PHE A 9 -9.63 -11.28 0.16
CA PHE A 9 -10.38 -11.24 -1.11
C PHE A 9 -9.44 -11.61 -2.27
N SER A 10 -9.89 -12.48 -3.18
CA SER A 10 -9.10 -12.98 -4.31
C SER A 10 -9.57 -12.36 -5.63
N MET A 11 -8.64 -11.81 -6.40
CA MET A 11 -8.89 -11.38 -7.79
C MET A 11 -7.82 -11.97 -8.72
N GLY A 12 -8.24 -12.74 -9.71
CA GLY A 12 -7.34 -13.43 -10.64
C GLY A 12 -6.81 -12.54 -11.77
N THR A 13 -5.52 -12.70 -12.09
CA THR A 13 -4.90 -12.14 -13.31
C THR A 13 -4.06 -13.20 -14.02
N CYS A 14 -4.20 -13.33 -15.34
CA CYS A 14 -3.53 -14.36 -16.14
C CYS A 14 -2.27 -13.82 -16.85
N ALA A 15 -1.21 -14.63 -16.98
CA ALA A 15 0.04 -14.27 -17.68
C ALA A 15 -0.13 -13.84 -19.16
N ARG A 16 -1.27 -14.18 -19.79
CA ARG A 16 -1.63 -13.74 -21.14
C ARG A 16 -1.89 -12.23 -21.20
N ASP A 17 -2.37 -11.64 -20.10
CA ASP A 17 -2.71 -10.22 -20.00
C ASP A 17 -1.45 -9.35 -19.93
N LEU A 18 -0.40 -9.83 -19.28
CA LEU A 18 0.89 -9.13 -19.16
C LEU A 18 1.58 -8.93 -20.53
N ARG A 19 1.63 -9.98 -21.36
CA ARG A 19 2.18 -9.90 -22.72
C ARG A 19 1.38 -8.95 -23.62
N ARG A 20 0.05 -8.93 -23.45
CA ARG A 20 -0.82 -8.04 -24.20
C ARG A 20 -0.58 -6.59 -23.79
N ALA A 21 -0.52 -6.30 -22.48
CA ALA A 21 -0.19 -4.99 -21.95
C ALA A 21 1.16 -4.46 -22.46
N GLY A 22 2.19 -5.32 -22.51
CA GLY A 22 3.51 -4.96 -23.05
C GLY A 22 3.48 -4.56 -24.53
N ARG A 23 2.74 -5.29 -25.39
CA ARG A 23 2.56 -4.91 -26.80
C ARG A 23 1.78 -3.61 -26.95
N THR A 24 0.71 -3.45 -26.18
CA THR A 24 -0.16 -2.27 -26.26
C THR A 24 0.59 -0.99 -25.87
N ARG A 25 1.50 -1.08 -24.89
CA ARG A 25 2.43 0.01 -24.53
C ARG A 25 3.42 0.37 -25.61
N ARG A 26 4.12 -0.63 -26.17
CA ARG A 26 5.06 -0.40 -27.27
C ARG A 26 4.37 0.19 -28.51
N SER A 27 3.07 -0.07 -28.66
CA SER A 27 2.23 0.53 -29.71
C SER A 27 1.62 1.90 -29.37
N GLY A 28 1.92 2.48 -28.19
CA GLY A 28 1.41 3.79 -27.77
C GLY A 28 -0.08 3.84 -27.37
N ARG A 29 -0.78 2.70 -27.35
CA ARG A 29 -2.21 2.60 -27.03
C ARG A 29 -2.50 2.67 -25.52
N ILE A 30 -1.49 2.45 -24.70
CA ILE A 30 -1.51 2.63 -23.24
C ILE A 30 -0.28 3.47 -22.89
N GLY A 31 -0.48 4.59 -22.21
CA GLY A 31 0.60 5.48 -21.78
C GLY A 31 1.61 4.77 -20.87
N TRP A 32 2.87 5.22 -20.87
CA TRP A 32 3.91 4.64 -20.02
C TRP A 32 3.59 4.80 -18.53
N GLU A 33 2.80 5.79 -18.18
CA GLU A 33 2.28 6.09 -16.86
C GLU A 33 1.12 5.20 -16.40
N ALA A 34 0.49 4.46 -17.32
CA ALA A 34 -0.75 3.74 -17.01
C ALA A 34 -0.57 2.43 -16.22
N ILE A 35 0.63 1.82 -16.21
CA ILE A 35 0.95 0.58 -15.48
C ILE A 35 2.39 0.68 -14.89
N ARG A 36 2.56 1.14 -13.65
CA ARG A 36 3.92 1.25 -13.12
C ARG A 36 4.56 -0.11 -12.82
N ASP A 37 5.82 -0.26 -13.19
CA ASP A 37 6.71 -1.37 -12.81
C ASP A 37 7.74 -0.80 -11.85
N ASP A 38 7.34 -0.64 -10.58
CA ASP A 38 8.13 0.04 -9.56
C ASP A 38 9.06 -0.95 -8.83
N THR A 39 9.79 -1.80 -9.56
CA THR A 39 10.87 -2.62 -8.96
C THR A 39 12.10 -1.79 -8.59
N GLN A 40 12.21 -0.57 -9.11
CA GLN A 40 13.27 0.38 -8.77
C GLN A 40 12.84 1.31 -7.63
N VAL A 41 13.39 1.09 -6.43
CA VAL A 41 13.20 1.97 -5.27
C VAL A 41 14.30 3.03 -5.28
N ALA A 42 13.93 4.30 -5.47
CA ALA A 42 14.83 5.42 -5.24
C ALA A 42 14.82 5.77 -3.74
N VAL A 43 15.93 5.55 -3.05
CA VAL A 43 16.11 6.04 -1.67
C VAL A 43 16.56 7.49 -1.76
N GLN A 44 15.74 8.41 -1.23
CA GLN A 44 16.11 9.81 -1.13
C GLN A 44 17.25 9.98 -0.12
N ALA A 45 18.18 10.90 -0.38
CA ALA A 45 19.22 11.26 0.56
C ALA A 45 18.60 11.79 1.88
N PRO A 46 19.30 11.66 3.03
CA PRO A 46 18.83 12.25 4.28
C PRO A 46 18.51 13.74 4.11
N GLN A 47 17.44 14.21 4.75
CA GLN A 47 17.07 15.62 4.68
C GLN A 47 18.20 16.48 5.27
N SER A 48 18.79 17.33 4.44
CA SER A 48 19.83 18.28 4.81
C SER A 48 19.39 19.69 4.41
N PHE A 49 19.86 20.70 5.15
CA PHE A 49 19.50 22.09 4.92
C PHE A 49 20.75 22.92 4.66
N THR A 50 20.73 23.70 3.58
CA THR A 50 21.85 24.58 3.23
C THR A 50 21.84 25.87 4.08
N GLY A 51 20.72 26.19 4.73
CA GLY A 51 20.59 27.31 5.67
C GLY A 51 19.17 27.52 6.19
N PRO A 52 18.93 28.53 7.04
CA PRO A 52 17.61 28.81 7.63
C PRO A 52 16.47 28.98 6.61
N PRO A 53 16.66 29.63 5.43
CA PRO A 53 15.58 29.74 4.44
C PRO A 53 15.13 28.40 3.85
N ASP A 54 16.06 27.48 3.67
CA ASP A 54 15.82 26.13 3.15
C ASP A 54 14.98 25.32 4.16
N PHE A 55 15.31 25.45 5.45
CA PHE A 55 14.51 24.89 6.53
C PHE A 55 13.05 25.39 6.51
N TRP A 56 12.85 26.71 6.41
CA TRP A 56 11.49 27.27 6.37
C TRP A 56 10.72 26.85 5.11
N THR A 57 11.40 26.63 4.00
CA THR A 57 10.80 26.08 2.77
C THR A 57 10.29 24.66 3.01
N ALA A 58 11.07 23.82 3.68
CA ALA A 58 10.63 22.47 4.05
C ALA A 58 9.47 22.47 5.06
N VAL A 59 9.48 23.39 6.04
CA VAL A 59 8.36 23.58 6.98
C VAL A 59 7.09 23.95 6.23
N LYS A 60 7.17 24.88 5.27
CA LYS A 60 6.03 25.25 4.43
C LYS A 60 5.51 24.07 3.60
N ALA A 61 6.41 23.31 2.97
CA ALA A 61 6.02 22.11 2.22
C ALA A 61 5.35 21.05 3.11
N ALA A 62 5.82 20.88 4.35
CA ALA A 62 5.19 19.99 5.33
C ALA A 62 3.79 20.49 5.73
N ALA A 63 3.63 21.81 5.91
CA ALA A 63 2.33 22.43 6.20
C ALA A 63 1.34 22.26 5.04
N ASP A 64 1.78 22.50 3.79
CA ASP A 64 0.95 22.31 2.59
C ASP A 64 0.56 20.83 2.40
N GLY A 65 1.46 19.93 2.79
CA GLY A 65 1.26 18.49 2.81
C GLY A 65 0.42 17.97 3.97
N TYR A 66 0.06 18.80 4.96
CA TYR A 66 -0.65 18.36 6.14
C TYR A 66 -2.00 17.75 5.79
N ARG A 67 -2.27 16.55 6.33
CA ARG A 67 -3.55 15.86 6.22
C ARG A 67 -3.95 15.38 7.61
N ALA A 68 -5.16 15.73 8.04
CA ALA A 68 -5.73 15.17 9.26
C ALA A 68 -5.89 13.65 9.12
N ASP A 69 -5.66 12.91 10.22
CA ASP A 69 -5.96 11.46 10.24
C ASP A 69 -7.47 11.26 10.12
N ARG A 70 -7.91 10.87 8.92
CA ARG A 70 -9.33 10.60 8.62
C ARG A 70 -9.87 9.39 9.37
N GLN A 71 -9.01 8.58 9.97
CA GLN A 71 -9.37 7.46 10.83
C GLN A 71 -9.26 7.80 12.32
N ALA A 72 -8.94 9.04 12.70
CA ALA A 72 -8.93 9.44 14.10
C ALA A 72 -10.33 9.34 14.70
N GLY A 73 -10.43 8.87 15.94
CA GLY A 73 -11.70 8.66 16.65
C GLY A 73 -12.55 7.49 16.15
N GLN A 74 -12.17 6.83 15.04
CA GLN A 74 -12.87 5.63 14.57
C GLN A 74 -12.61 4.45 15.53
N PRO A 75 -13.66 3.69 15.92
CA PRO A 75 -13.52 2.57 16.86
C PRO A 75 -12.66 1.43 16.31
N VAL A 76 -12.48 1.39 14.98
CA VAL A 76 -11.67 0.42 14.27
C VAL A 76 -10.76 1.15 13.29
N ARG A 77 -9.47 0.78 13.25
CA ARG A 77 -8.52 1.19 12.21
C ARG A 77 -8.59 0.22 11.03
N LEU A 78 -8.62 0.75 9.83
CA LEU A 78 -8.60 -0.02 8.59
C LEU A 78 -7.19 0.06 7.98
N GLU A 79 -6.66 -1.10 7.61
CA GLU A 79 -5.48 -1.24 6.77
C GLU A 79 -5.83 -2.05 5.52
N LEU A 80 -5.20 -1.71 4.40
CA LEU A 80 -5.31 -2.44 3.15
C LEU A 80 -3.98 -3.10 2.84
N TRP A 81 -4.02 -4.39 2.53
CA TRP A 81 -2.84 -5.17 2.23
C TRP A 81 -3.01 -5.81 0.86
N CYS A 82 -1.91 -5.97 0.13
CA CYS A 82 -1.91 -6.73 -1.11
C CYS A 82 -0.67 -7.61 -1.22
N GLU A 83 -0.80 -8.74 -1.89
CA GLU A 83 0.33 -9.64 -2.06
C GLU A 83 1.45 -9.02 -2.90
N THR A 84 1.11 -8.33 -4.00
CA THR A 84 2.09 -7.80 -4.95
C THR A 84 2.42 -6.33 -4.70
N ALA A 85 3.70 -6.01 -4.50
CA ALA A 85 4.18 -4.65 -4.25
C ALA A 85 3.79 -3.65 -5.36
N GLY A 86 3.74 -4.09 -6.61
CA GLY A 86 3.33 -3.26 -7.75
C GLY A 86 1.89 -2.73 -7.68
N MET A 87 1.02 -3.31 -6.84
CA MET A 87 -0.35 -2.82 -6.65
C MET A 87 -0.46 -1.75 -5.55
N VAL A 88 0.54 -1.61 -4.67
CA VAL A 88 0.49 -0.68 -3.53
C VAL A 88 0.16 0.75 -3.96
N PRO A 89 0.77 1.34 -5.00
CA PRO A 89 0.45 2.72 -5.39
C PRO A 89 -1.00 2.91 -5.84
N GLN A 90 -1.57 1.92 -6.54
CA GLN A 90 -2.95 1.97 -7.02
C GLN A 90 -3.94 1.89 -5.84
N LEU A 91 -3.68 0.96 -4.92
CA LEU A 91 -4.48 0.80 -3.71
C LEU A 91 -4.32 2.00 -2.76
N ALA A 92 -3.11 2.55 -2.63
CA ALA A 92 -2.85 3.74 -1.82
C ALA A 92 -3.64 4.94 -2.34
N ARG A 93 -3.77 5.10 -3.66
CA ARG A 93 -4.64 6.15 -4.25
C ARG A 93 -6.10 5.96 -3.85
N LEU A 94 -6.62 4.73 -3.92
CA LEU A 94 -7.98 4.41 -3.50
C LEU A 94 -8.19 4.63 -1.99
N GLY A 95 -7.24 4.18 -1.17
CA GLY A 95 -7.29 4.30 0.29
C GLY A 95 -7.06 5.72 0.81
N SER A 96 -6.35 6.57 0.05
CA SER A 96 -5.97 7.93 0.49
C SER A 96 -7.17 8.80 0.85
N GLY A 97 -8.28 8.68 0.10
CA GLY A 97 -9.52 9.40 0.37
C GLY A 97 -10.12 9.08 1.74
N PHE A 98 -9.87 7.88 2.25
CA PHE A 98 -10.36 7.36 3.53
C PHE A 98 -9.29 7.37 4.63
N GLY A 99 -8.06 7.82 4.32
CA GLY A 99 -6.92 7.73 5.25
C GLY A 99 -6.45 6.29 5.50
N ILE A 100 -6.75 5.36 4.60
CA ILE A 100 -6.38 3.94 4.72
C ILE A 100 -4.97 3.74 4.16
N ALA A 101 -4.08 3.25 5.02
CA ALA A 101 -2.72 2.91 4.63
C ALA A 101 -2.70 1.58 3.86
N CYS A 102 -1.86 1.51 2.83
CA CYS A 102 -1.70 0.33 1.98
C CYS A 102 -0.32 -0.30 2.18
N PHE A 103 -0.29 -1.60 2.39
CA PHE A 103 0.93 -2.38 2.60
C PHE A 103 1.00 -3.52 1.59
N SER A 104 2.20 -4.04 1.36
CA SER A 104 2.38 -5.27 0.57
C SER A 104 3.12 -6.33 1.35
N GLY A 105 2.70 -7.58 1.17
CA GLY A 105 3.46 -8.77 1.60
C GLY A 105 4.70 -9.01 0.73
N GLY A 106 4.76 -8.48 -0.48
CA GLY A 106 5.89 -8.67 -1.40
C GLY A 106 5.97 -10.07 -2.01
N GLY A 107 4.83 -10.74 -2.20
CA GLY A 107 4.73 -12.11 -2.70
C GLY A 107 4.85 -13.19 -1.62
N PHE A 108 5.04 -12.79 -0.36
CA PHE A 108 5.05 -13.69 0.79
C PHE A 108 4.56 -12.94 2.01
N ASP A 109 3.44 -13.33 2.62
CA ASP A 109 2.99 -12.77 3.90
C ASP A 109 3.93 -13.18 5.04
N GLY A 110 5.14 -12.61 5.03
CA GLY A 110 6.19 -12.93 5.97
C GLY A 110 5.78 -12.61 7.40
N LEU A 111 6.31 -13.39 8.34
CA LEU A 111 6.08 -13.22 9.77
C LEU A 111 6.40 -11.79 10.23
N VAL A 112 7.41 -11.15 9.64
CA VAL A 112 7.81 -9.76 9.91
C VAL A 112 6.68 -8.77 9.58
N GLY A 113 5.97 -8.96 8.47
CA GLY A 113 4.84 -8.12 8.09
C GLY A 113 3.74 -8.17 9.16
N LYS A 114 3.33 -9.38 9.53
CA LYS A 114 2.31 -9.62 10.58
C LYS A 114 2.76 -9.09 11.94
N HIS A 115 4.03 -9.27 12.30
CA HIS A 115 4.61 -8.70 13.51
C HIS A 115 4.51 -7.18 13.53
N ASN A 116 4.91 -6.51 12.44
CA ASN A 116 4.82 -5.06 12.31
C ASN A 116 3.36 -4.58 12.35
N ALA A 117 2.42 -5.34 11.77
CA ALA A 117 0.98 -5.06 11.85
C ALA A 117 0.48 -5.09 13.29
N ALA A 118 0.87 -6.13 14.04
CA ALA A 118 0.52 -6.27 15.44
C ALA A 118 1.10 -5.11 16.27
N GLN A 119 2.36 -4.74 16.05
CA GLN A 119 2.97 -3.59 16.72
C GLN A 119 2.22 -2.29 16.44
N ARG A 120 1.81 -2.04 15.19
CA ARG A 120 1.00 -0.86 14.84
C ARG A 120 -0.37 -0.88 15.52
N ALA A 121 -1.03 -2.04 15.57
CA ALA A 121 -2.33 -2.17 16.23
C ALA A 121 -2.23 -1.91 17.74
N VAL A 122 -1.17 -2.40 18.39
CA VAL A 122 -0.88 -2.14 19.81
C VAL A 122 -0.59 -0.66 20.04
N ALA A 123 0.31 -0.07 19.25
CA ALA A 123 0.68 1.35 19.37
C ALA A 123 -0.51 2.29 19.14
N GLY A 124 -1.42 1.93 18.23
CA GLY A 124 -2.64 2.70 17.96
C GLY A 124 -3.72 2.56 19.02
N GLY A 125 -3.61 1.61 19.95
CA GLY A 125 -4.55 1.42 21.06
C GLY A 125 -5.99 1.05 20.67
N ARG A 126 -6.22 0.67 19.40
CA ARG A 126 -7.55 0.42 18.84
C ARG A 126 -7.60 -0.88 18.04
N ARG A 127 -8.81 -1.42 17.88
CA ARG A 127 -9.01 -2.61 17.03
C ARG A 127 -8.59 -2.29 15.61
N THR A 128 -7.88 -3.20 14.96
CA THR A 128 -7.42 -3.02 13.57
C THR A 128 -8.04 -4.10 12.70
N ARG A 129 -8.69 -3.72 11.61
CA ARG A 129 -9.17 -4.63 10.56
C ARG A 129 -8.27 -4.48 9.35
N ILE A 130 -7.79 -5.61 8.86
CA ILE A 130 -6.91 -5.71 7.70
C ILE A 130 -7.71 -6.34 6.56
N LEU A 131 -7.88 -5.62 5.46
CA LEU A 131 -8.38 -6.19 4.21
C LEU A 131 -7.16 -6.66 3.42
N HIS A 132 -7.01 -7.96 3.20
CA HIS A 132 -5.89 -8.53 2.47
C HIS A 132 -6.31 -9.01 1.07
N LEU A 133 -5.71 -8.42 0.04
CA LEU A 133 -5.92 -8.78 -1.36
C LEU A 133 -4.84 -9.76 -1.81
N VAL A 134 -5.23 -11.02 -2.01
CA VAL A 134 -4.33 -12.09 -2.45
C VAL A 134 -4.51 -12.29 -3.95
N LEU A 135 -3.40 -12.30 -4.69
CA LEU A 135 -3.41 -12.68 -6.11
C LEU A 135 -3.30 -14.21 -6.15
N PRO A 136 -4.26 -14.93 -6.75
CA PRO A 136 -4.11 -16.37 -6.87
C PRO A 136 -2.86 -16.68 -7.71
N GLY A 137 -1.96 -17.49 -7.17
CA GLY A 137 -1.18 -18.40 -8.00
C GLY A 137 -2.15 -19.21 -8.85
N LEU A 138 -1.74 -19.58 -10.07
CA LEU A 138 -2.55 -20.21 -11.12
C LEU A 138 -3.39 -21.47 -10.74
N SER A 139 -3.47 -21.86 -9.47
CA SER A 139 -4.12 -23.09 -9.01
C SER A 139 -5.14 -22.97 -7.87
N GLU A 140 -5.24 -21.89 -7.08
CA GLU A 140 -6.07 -21.94 -5.86
C GLU A 140 -6.91 -20.68 -5.60
N CYS A 141 -8.20 -20.76 -5.97
CA CYS A 141 -9.25 -19.87 -5.47
C CYS A 141 -9.82 -20.47 -4.17
N GLY A 142 -9.38 -19.96 -3.01
CA GLY A 142 -9.91 -20.37 -1.70
C GLY A 142 -9.98 -19.19 -0.73
N VAL A 143 -11.14 -18.99 -0.11
CA VAL A 143 -11.36 -18.00 0.95
C VAL A 143 -10.87 -18.60 2.26
N THR A 144 -9.76 -18.12 2.82
CA THR A 144 -9.28 -18.53 4.14
C THR A 144 -9.63 -17.46 5.17
N SER A 145 -10.48 -17.84 6.14
CA SER A 145 -10.79 -17.03 7.32
C SER A 145 -9.86 -17.47 8.47
N TYR A 146 -9.21 -16.52 9.15
CA TYR A 146 -8.47 -16.75 10.41
C TYR A 146 -9.14 -15.99 11.56
#